data_AF-A0A849WIX4-F1
#
_entry.id   AF-A0A849WIX4-F1
#
_cell.length_a   1.000
_cell.length_b   1.000
_cell.length_c   1.000
_cell.angle_alpha   90.00
_cell.angle_beta   90.00
_cell.angle_gamma   90.00
#
_symmetry.space_group_name_H-M   'P 1'
#
loop_
_entity.id
_entity.type
_entity.pdbx_description
1 polymer ?
#
loop_
_entity_poly.entity_id
_entity_poly.type
_entity_poly.pdbx_seq_one_letter_code
_entity_poly.pdbx_strand_id
1 'polypeptide(L)'
;MNTTLMTKNFVPMRKNNFTILIVFLLVVFSLSKVSASVWALNSNAVGYSNSKNTEKMEWNNEWEKHYSFWVQKVLQTNWLQNERLQYGEFNPFYRWQVDCAKLAYLTRLFFSYRYGLEFVIRSDQGQLISSQDNHWDEEPNPIKRLKNFAKFILARVSTRTISRDSLLIDISRNSLIPGTLLVADSKRGHVMILKELKRSGAPIFIYSTLPASDFIYESYSYPTPEAYFLSGKNPSVSQGGFRRFLWPSEHRARITQRAPLKTPAPFQESLIQTELNLPLFFDEVQKKVLVAPLSENEKFEYLLDDLCMKMHERMNVIIDAALALENKKGKRFTEAEFDLYSTYRRDFDIMTYIQRLDQTYREKRYLLSPNNQTIYQQLLTATSLNDDFCLVPWADNKLESLGSLRAKFLAKKISSNPYDSFAKRWGE
;
A
#
# COMPACT_ATOMS: atom_id res chain seq x y z
N MET A 1 -24.73 -19.62 -17.84
CA MET A 1 -25.25 -18.43 -17.13
C MET A 1 -24.38 -17.26 -17.53
N ASN A 2 -24.92 -16.32 -18.31
CA ASN A 2 -24.20 -15.11 -18.72
C ASN A 2 -24.28 -14.10 -17.58
N THR A 3 -23.38 -14.20 -16.60
CA THR A 3 -23.11 -13.11 -15.66
C THR A 3 -22.21 -12.11 -16.36
N THR A 4 -22.76 -10.96 -16.73
CA THR A 4 -21.98 -9.79 -17.13
C THR A 4 -21.10 -9.41 -15.94
N LEU A 5 -19.78 -9.63 -16.05
CA LEU A 5 -18.84 -9.23 -15.02
C LEU A 5 -18.76 -7.70 -14.97
N MET A 6 -18.95 -7.12 -13.79
CA MET A 6 -18.77 -5.68 -13.55
C MET A 6 -17.44 -5.20 -14.15
N THR A 7 -17.50 -4.11 -14.91
CA THR A 7 -16.31 -3.30 -15.17
C THR A 7 -15.84 -2.70 -13.84
N LYS A 8 -14.58 -2.94 -13.46
CA LYS A 8 -13.93 -2.41 -12.25
C LYS A 8 -13.92 -0.87 -12.21
N ASN A 9 -15.04 -0.26 -11.84
CA ASN A 9 -15.17 1.18 -11.62
C ASN A 9 -15.64 1.40 -10.19
N PHE A 10 -14.72 1.38 -9.23
CA PHE A 10 -15.05 1.82 -7.88
C PHE A 10 -13.96 2.74 -7.35
N VAL A 11 -14.38 3.97 -7.04
CA VAL A 11 -13.61 4.97 -6.29
C VAL A 11 -14.38 5.20 -5.00
N PRO A 12 -13.84 4.90 -3.81
CA PRO A 12 -14.43 5.41 -2.57
C PRO A 12 -14.25 6.93 -2.56
N MET A 13 -15.29 7.68 -2.96
CA MET A 13 -15.25 9.15 -2.98
C MET A 13 -15.71 9.72 -1.64
N ARG A 14 -14.77 10.33 -0.90
CA ARG A 14 -15.10 11.45 -0.01
C ARG A 14 -15.10 12.72 -0.87
N LYS A 15 -16.26 13.37 -1.02
CA LYS A 15 -16.42 14.60 -1.82
C LYS A 15 -15.58 15.74 -1.23
N ASN A 16 -14.69 16.34 -2.02
CA ASN A 16 -14.14 17.68 -1.78
C ASN A 16 -14.10 18.43 -3.12
N ASN A 17 -14.74 19.59 -3.18
CA ASN A 17 -14.81 20.46 -4.35
C ASN A 17 -13.68 21.51 -4.29
N PHE A 18 -12.91 21.67 -5.37
CA PHE A 18 -12.11 22.87 -5.61
C PHE A 18 -11.92 23.09 -7.13
N THR A 19 -12.03 24.35 -7.57
CA THR A 19 -11.93 24.79 -8.98
C THR A 19 -10.74 25.72 -9.11
N ILE A 20 -9.80 25.48 -10.05
CA ILE A 20 -8.75 26.45 -10.46
C ILE A 20 -8.47 26.38 -11.98
N LEU A 21 -8.19 27.56 -12.53
CA LEU A 21 -7.91 27.99 -13.90
C LEU A 21 -6.49 27.62 -14.41
N ILE A 22 -6.33 27.36 -15.71
CA ILE A 22 -5.03 27.05 -16.37
C ILE A 22 -4.72 28.06 -17.48
N VAL A 23 -3.46 28.49 -17.58
CA VAL A 23 -2.88 29.23 -18.72
C VAL A 23 -1.70 28.42 -19.30
N PHE A 24 -1.64 28.30 -20.63
CA PHE A 24 -0.59 27.56 -21.37
C PHE A 24 0.36 28.51 -22.11
N LEU A 25 1.65 28.20 -22.13
CA LEU A 25 2.60 28.73 -23.11
C LEU A 25 3.53 27.60 -23.62
N LEU A 26 3.71 27.55 -24.94
CA LEU A 26 4.52 26.58 -25.67
C LEU A 26 5.78 27.25 -26.22
N VAL A 27 6.95 26.65 -26.01
CA VAL A 27 8.18 26.96 -26.74
C VAL A 27 8.86 25.65 -27.15
N VAL A 28 9.29 25.57 -28.41
CA VAL A 28 9.96 24.42 -29.02
C VAL A 28 11.43 24.75 -29.23
N PHE A 29 12.33 23.85 -28.83
CA PHE A 29 13.74 23.86 -29.26
C PHE A 29 14.22 22.46 -29.67
N SER A 30 15.11 22.44 -30.66
CA SER A 30 15.75 21.27 -31.26
C SER A 30 16.91 20.72 -30.42
N LEU A 31 17.06 19.39 -30.35
CA LEU A 31 18.13 18.72 -29.60
C LEU A 31 19.09 17.93 -30.50
N SER A 32 20.39 18.07 -30.21
CA SER A 32 21.50 17.22 -30.65
C SER A 32 21.62 15.95 -29.78
N LYS A 33 22.10 14.85 -30.37
CA LYS A 33 22.21 13.53 -29.74
C LYS A 33 23.21 13.51 -28.57
N VAL A 34 22.70 13.35 -27.35
CA VAL A 34 23.45 13.01 -26.14
C VAL A 34 22.89 11.67 -25.61
N SER A 35 23.76 10.76 -25.19
CA SER A 35 23.41 9.47 -24.57
C SER A 35 22.51 9.70 -23.35
N ALA A 36 21.34 9.05 -23.32
CA ALA A 36 20.23 9.47 -22.50
C ALA A 36 19.81 8.38 -21.52
N SER A 37 20.32 8.44 -20.27
CA SER A 37 19.89 7.60 -19.12
C SER A 37 18.37 7.51 -18.96
N VAL A 38 17.83 6.60 -18.13
CA VAL A 38 16.37 6.47 -17.88
C VAL A 38 15.69 7.82 -17.57
N TRP A 39 16.43 8.74 -16.98
CA TRP A 39 15.98 10.07 -16.57
C TRP A 39 16.26 11.22 -17.56
N ALA A 40 16.99 10.99 -18.64
CA ALA A 40 17.65 12.03 -19.45
C ALA A 40 16.73 12.96 -20.27
N LEU A 41 15.41 12.93 -20.07
CA LEU A 41 14.48 13.84 -20.74
C LEU A 41 13.55 14.61 -19.79
N ASN A 42 13.77 14.54 -18.47
CA ASN A 42 12.95 15.28 -17.51
C ASN A 42 13.54 16.66 -17.14
N SER A 43 14.25 17.33 -18.05
CA SER A 43 14.77 18.69 -17.83
C SER A 43 13.66 19.74 -17.67
N ASN A 44 12.40 19.39 -17.98
CA ASN A 44 11.22 20.22 -17.78
C ASN A 44 10.44 19.88 -16.49
N ALA A 45 10.82 18.83 -15.74
CA ALA A 45 10.23 18.58 -14.43
C ALA A 45 10.80 19.57 -13.42
N VAL A 46 10.01 20.60 -13.15
CA VAL A 46 10.11 21.48 -11.97
C VAL A 46 11.47 22.17 -11.82
N GLY A 47 11.65 23.27 -12.55
CA GLY A 47 12.20 24.53 -12.00
C GLY A 47 13.60 24.57 -11.40
N TYR A 48 14.43 23.54 -11.50
CA TYR A 48 15.82 23.55 -11.03
C TYR A 48 16.79 23.30 -12.20
N SER A 49 16.74 24.17 -13.21
CA SER A 49 17.75 24.24 -14.27
C SER A 49 18.53 25.54 -14.11
N ASN A 50 19.60 25.50 -13.33
CA ASN A 50 20.71 26.44 -13.48
C ASN A 50 21.99 25.81 -12.93
N SER A 51 22.53 24.84 -13.66
CA SER A 51 23.93 24.46 -13.54
C SER A 51 24.35 23.73 -14.81
N LYS A 52 25.34 24.29 -15.51
CA LYS A 52 26.06 23.64 -16.62
C LYS A 52 26.96 22.48 -16.16
N ASN A 53 26.88 22.09 -14.88
CA ASN A 53 27.38 20.82 -14.37
C ASN A 53 26.18 19.95 -14.01
N THR A 54 26.01 18.82 -14.70
CA THR A 54 25.06 17.76 -14.33
C THR A 54 25.52 17.07 -13.05
N GLU A 55 25.47 17.77 -11.92
CA GLU A 55 25.54 17.14 -10.61
C GLU A 55 24.32 16.24 -10.48
N LYS A 56 24.56 14.94 -10.36
CA LYS A 56 23.50 13.94 -10.20
C LYS A 56 22.76 14.27 -8.90
N MET A 57 21.43 14.42 -8.97
CA MET A 57 20.63 14.57 -7.75
C MET A 57 20.69 13.25 -6.97
N GLU A 58 21.28 13.31 -5.78
CA GLU A 58 21.42 12.17 -4.89
C GLU A 58 20.37 12.21 -3.79
N TRP A 59 19.94 11.01 -3.37
CA TRP A 59 19.08 10.89 -2.20
C TRP A 59 19.81 11.35 -0.94
N ASN A 60 19.12 12.16 -0.15
CA ASN A 60 19.58 12.69 1.14
C ASN A 60 18.37 12.90 2.07
N ASN A 61 18.62 13.45 3.27
CA ASN A 61 17.57 13.72 4.26
C ASN A 61 16.45 14.64 3.73
N GLU A 62 16.77 15.62 2.89
CA GLU A 62 15.79 16.55 2.34
C GLU A 62 14.90 15.86 1.32
N TRP A 63 15.48 15.09 0.39
CA TRP A 63 14.72 14.29 -0.58
C TRP A 63 13.88 13.21 0.08
N GLU A 64 14.32 12.63 1.20
CA GLU A 64 13.50 11.72 1.99
C GLU A 64 12.28 12.42 2.60
N LYS A 65 12.44 13.67 3.08
CA LYS A 65 11.30 14.51 3.54
C LYS A 65 10.36 14.88 2.39
N HIS A 66 10.88 15.21 1.20
CA HIS A 66 10.06 15.46 0.02
C HIS A 66 9.28 14.23 -0.43
N TYR A 67 9.93 13.05 -0.42
CA TYR A 67 9.27 11.78 -0.68
C TYR A 67 8.15 11.52 0.34
N SER A 68 8.44 11.77 1.61
CA SER A 68 7.46 11.64 2.68
C SER A 68 6.23 12.51 2.46
N PHE A 69 6.44 13.80 2.16
CA PHE A 69 5.34 14.72 1.84
C PHE A 69 4.54 14.24 0.62
N TRP A 70 5.22 13.78 -0.43
CA TRP A 70 4.57 13.26 -1.62
C TRP A 70 3.74 12.01 -1.33
N VAL A 71 4.24 11.06 -0.54
CA VAL A 71 3.47 9.88 -0.10
C VAL A 71 2.24 10.30 0.69
N GLN A 72 2.38 11.26 1.62
CA GLN A 72 1.26 11.71 2.44
C GLN A 72 0.16 12.39 1.61
N LYS A 73 0.54 13.23 0.64
CA LYS A 73 -0.40 14.13 -0.05
C LYS A 73 -0.84 13.66 -1.43
N VAL A 74 0.01 12.93 -2.15
CA VAL A 74 -0.20 12.60 -3.57
C VAL A 74 -0.52 11.13 -3.77
N LEU A 75 0.03 10.23 -2.96
CA LEU A 75 -0.27 8.79 -3.08
C LEU A 75 -1.66 8.50 -2.49
N GLN A 76 -2.65 8.32 -3.38
CA GLN A 76 -4.05 8.06 -3.04
C GLN A 76 -4.46 6.63 -3.43
N THR A 77 -5.56 6.13 -2.86
CA THR A 77 -6.09 4.77 -3.12
C THR A 77 -6.51 4.56 -4.57
N ASN A 78 -6.87 5.62 -5.29
CA ASN A 78 -7.19 5.60 -6.71
C ASN A 78 -5.98 5.85 -7.63
N TRP A 79 -4.75 5.85 -7.10
CA TRP A 79 -3.56 6.21 -7.89
C TRP A 79 -3.39 5.35 -9.13
N LEU A 80 -3.68 4.04 -9.10
CA LEU A 80 -3.59 3.17 -10.27
C LEU A 80 -4.89 3.11 -11.08
N GLN A 81 -5.97 3.69 -10.58
CA GLN A 81 -7.31 3.67 -11.19
C GLN A 81 -7.67 4.98 -11.90
N ASN A 82 -6.84 6.01 -11.78
CA ASN A 82 -7.03 7.26 -12.50
C ASN A 82 -6.02 7.36 -13.64
N GLU A 83 -6.51 7.68 -14.83
CA GLU A 83 -5.67 7.97 -16.00
C GLU A 83 -4.82 9.23 -15.79
N ARG A 84 -5.29 10.14 -14.92
CA ARG A 84 -4.60 11.37 -14.55
C ARG A 84 -4.22 11.38 -13.08
N LEU A 85 -3.06 11.94 -12.77
CA LEU A 85 -2.63 12.23 -11.40
C LEU A 85 -3.40 13.44 -10.86
N GLN A 86 -3.23 13.72 -9.56
CA GLN A 86 -3.94 14.79 -8.84
C GLN A 86 -3.88 16.16 -9.55
N TYR A 87 -2.79 16.44 -10.28
CA TYR A 87 -2.57 17.71 -10.98
C TYR A 87 -2.76 17.62 -12.51
N GLY A 88 -3.49 16.61 -13.00
CA GLY A 88 -3.87 16.47 -14.41
C GLY A 88 -2.83 15.81 -15.33
N GLU A 89 -1.64 15.51 -14.81
CA GLU A 89 -0.57 14.80 -15.52
C GLU A 89 -1.01 13.39 -15.89
N PHE A 90 -0.55 12.86 -17.03
CA PHE A 90 -0.80 11.47 -17.38
C PHE A 90 -0.17 10.52 -16.37
N ASN A 91 -0.94 9.53 -15.91
CA ASN A 91 -0.46 8.49 -15.03
C ASN A 91 0.16 7.33 -15.85
N PRO A 92 1.49 7.13 -15.82
CA PRO A 92 2.15 6.09 -16.61
C PRO A 92 1.74 4.66 -16.21
N PHE A 93 1.19 4.50 -15.00
CA PHE A 93 0.84 3.23 -14.39
C PHE A 93 -0.68 3.02 -14.26
N TYR A 94 -1.49 3.81 -14.98
CA TYR A 94 -2.92 3.58 -15.04
C TYR A 94 -3.25 2.14 -15.42
N ARG A 95 -4.11 1.49 -14.63
CA ARG A 95 -4.52 0.07 -14.69
C ARG A 95 -3.40 -0.95 -14.51
N TRP A 96 -2.28 -0.57 -13.91
CA TRP A 96 -1.26 -1.55 -13.56
C TRP A 96 -1.70 -2.37 -12.38
N GLN A 97 -1.59 -3.70 -12.51
CA GLN A 97 -1.84 -4.63 -11.43
C GLN A 97 -0.55 -4.86 -10.66
N VAL A 98 -0.54 -4.45 -9.40
CA VAL A 98 0.62 -4.60 -8.51
C VAL A 98 0.20 -5.26 -7.21
N ASP A 99 1.10 -6.03 -6.62
CA ASP A 99 0.95 -6.51 -5.25
C ASP A 99 1.56 -5.53 -4.24
N CYS A 100 1.50 -5.85 -2.95
CA CYS A 100 2.03 -5.03 -1.87
C CYS A 100 3.50 -4.59 -2.06
N ALA A 101 4.39 -5.51 -2.46
CA ALA A 101 5.80 -5.20 -2.62
C ALA A 101 6.03 -4.36 -3.89
N LYS A 102 5.36 -4.72 -4.99
CA LYS A 102 5.44 -3.99 -6.26
C LYS A 102 4.93 -2.56 -6.10
N LEU A 103 3.88 -2.33 -5.31
CA LEU A 103 3.41 -0.98 -5.01
C LEU A 103 4.50 -0.15 -4.32
N ALA A 104 5.19 -0.71 -3.32
CA ALA A 104 6.27 -0.01 -2.61
C ALA A 104 7.41 0.40 -3.56
N TYR A 105 7.88 -0.51 -4.42
CA TYR A 105 8.89 -0.20 -5.42
C TYR A 105 8.40 0.82 -6.46
N LEU A 106 7.18 0.65 -6.97
CA LEU A 106 6.62 1.53 -8.00
C LEU A 106 6.47 2.97 -7.48
N THR A 107 6.07 3.11 -6.21
CA THR A 107 5.96 4.40 -5.51
C THR A 107 7.30 5.11 -5.44
N ARG A 108 8.34 4.43 -4.95
CA ARG A 108 9.70 4.99 -4.84
C ARG A 108 10.31 5.29 -6.22
N LEU A 109 10.10 4.39 -7.19
CA LEU A 109 10.57 4.55 -8.57
C LEU A 109 9.93 5.77 -9.23
N PHE A 110 8.61 5.92 -9.11
CA PHE A 110 7.90 7.04 -9.72
C PHE A 110 8.34 8.39 -9.16
N PHE A 111 8.51 8.47 -7.83
CA PHE A 111 9.06 9.66 -7.21
C PHE A 111 10.47 9.95 -7.72
N SER A 112 11.33 8.93 -7.80
CA SER A 112 12.70 9.08 -8.31
C SER A 112 12.72 9.60 -9.75
N TYR A 113 11.86 9.06 -10.63
CA TYR A 113 11.69 9.53 -12.01
C TYR A 113 11.27 10.99 -12.06
N ARG A 114 10.28 11.37 -11.24
CA ARG A 114 9.71 12.71 -11.25
C ARG A 114 10.73 13.78 -10.92
N TYR A 115 11.68 13.47 -10.03
CA TYR A 115 12.67 14.42 -9.53
C TYR A 115 14.10 14.13 -10.00
N GLY A 116 14.29 13.23 -10.97
CA GLY A 116 15.61 12.90 -11.52
C GLY A 116 16.58 12.25 -10.52
N LEU A 117 16.07 11.68 -9.42
CA LEU A 117 16.89 11.02 -8.39
C LEU A 117 17.34 9.65 -8.88
N GLU A 118 18.58 9.28 -8.58
CA GLU A 118 19.04 7.92 -8.85
C GLU A 118 18.16 6.88 -8.11
N PHE A 119 17.74 5.84 -8.82
CA PHE A 119 16.99 4.72 -8.25
C PHE A 119 17.85 3.46 -8.36
N VAL A 120 18.09 2.78 -7.23
CA VAL A 120 18.89 1.56 -7.17
C VAL A 120 18.19 0.56 -6.27
N ILE A 121 18.14 -0.70 -6.71
CA ILE A 121 17.57 -1.83 -5.96
C ILE A 121 18.38 -3.11 -6.23
N ARG A 122 18.04 -4.20 -5.54
CA ARG A 122 18.54 -5.55 -5.85
C ARG A 122 17.42 -6.43 -6.39
N SER A 123 17.73 -7.21 -7.41
CA SER A 123 16.88 -8.33 -7.82
C SER A 123 16.81 -9.42 -6.76
N ASP A 124 15.87 -10.33 -6.92
CA ASP A 124 15.78 -11.61 -6.21
C ASP A 124 17.10 -12.41 -6.24
N GLN A 125 17.80 -12.38 -7.37
CA GLN A 125 19.14 -12.97 -7.58
C GLN A 125 20.28 -12.16 -6.96
N GLY A 126 20.00 -10.99 -6.39
CA GLY A 126 20.99 -10.12 -5.73
C GLY A 126 21.75 -9.19 -6.66
N GLN A 127 21.46 -9.18 -7.97
CA GLN A 127 22.03 -8.25 -8.93
C GLN A 127 21.52 -6.84 -8.67
N LEU A 128 22.41 -5.84 -8.70
CA LEU A 128 22.00 -4.44 -8.65
C LEU A 128 21.33 -4.04 -9.95
N ILE A 129 20.20 -3.33 -9.83
CA ILE A 129 19.51 -2.68 -10.93
C ILE A 129 19.49 -1.19 -10.62
N SER A 130 19.88 -0.36 -11.58
CA SER A 130 19.95 1.10 -11.44
C SER A 130 19.20 1.80 -12.56
N SER A 131 18.62 2.96 -12.29
CA SER A 131 18.09 3.86 -13.32
C SER A 131 19.16 4.50 -14.21
N GLN A 132 20.44 4.21 -13.95
CA GLN A 132 21.57 4.60 -14.79
C GLN A 132 21.92 3.55 -15.85
N ASP A 133 21.24 2.40 -15.87
CA ASP A 133 21.44 1.37 -16.88
C ASP A 133 20.93 1.89 -18.25
N ASN A 134 21.75 1.65 -19.28
CA ASN A 134 21.59 2.16 -20.64
C ASN A 134 20.75 1.23 -21.54
N HIS A 135 20.25 0.11 -21.00
CA HIS A 135 19.47 -0.87 -21.74
C HIS A 135 18.21 -0.30 -22.42
N TRP A 136 17.71 0.86 -21.96
CA TRP A 136 16.52 1.51 -22.52
C TRP A 136 16.82 2.84 -23.23
N ASP A 137 18.09 3.17 -23.51
CA ASP A 137 18.48 4.44 -24.13
C ASP A 137 17.97 4.56 -25.58
N GLU A 138 17.75 3.44 -26.26
CA GLU A 138 17.17 3.38 -27.61
C GLU A 138 15.67 3.74 -27.64
N GLU A 139 14.98 3.77 -26.50
CA GLU A 139 13.58 4.18 -26.43
C GLU A 139 13.49 5.71 -26.32
N PRO A 140 13.09 6.45 -27.38
CA PRO A 140 13.07 7.91 -27.35
C PRO A 140 11.95 8.48 -26.48
N ASN A 141 10.87 7.71 -26.22
CA ASN A 141 9.77 8.18 -25.41
C ASN A 141 10.06 7.94 -23.91
N PRO A 142 10.23 8.99 -23.09
CA PRO A 142 10.64 8.84 -21.69
C PRO A 142 9.61 8.10 -20.83
N ILE A 143 8.31 8.24 -21.14
CA ILE A 143 7.24 7.52 -20.45
C ILE A 143 7.27 6.03 -20.80
N LYS A 144 7.51 5.69 -22.07
CA LYS A 144 7.66 4.30 -22.50
C LYS A 144 8.93 3.68 -21.89
N ARG A 145 10.02 4.44 -21.80
CA ARG A 145 11.27 4.05 -21.12
C ARG A 145 11.02 3.74 -19.65
N LEU A 146 10.37 4.64 -18.90
CA LEU A 146 9.99 4.42 -17.51
C LEU A 146 9.13 3.15 -17.35
N LYS A 147 8.13 2.96 -18.21
CA LYS A 147 7.27 1.77 -18.15
C LYS A 147 8.02 0.48 -18.41
N ASN A 148 8.96 0.48 -19.36
CA ASN A 148 9.79 -0.69 -19.65
C ASN A 148 10.74 -1.00 -18.48
N PHE A 149 11.39 0.02 -17.92
CA PHE A 149 12.24 -0.12 -16.74
C PHE A 149 11.45 -0.63 -15.52
N ALA A 150 10.28 -0.04 -15.25
CA ALA A 150 9.40 -0.47 -14.17
C ALA A 150 8.95 -1.93 -14.35
N LYS A 151 8.54 -2.35 -15.55
CA LYS A 151 8.21 -3.76 -15.82
C LYS A 151 9.39 -4.70 -15.55
N PHE A 152 10.59 -4.31 -15.97
CA PHE A 152 11.81 -5.08 -15.75
C PHE A 152 12.10 -5.30 -14.26
N ILE A 153 11.97 -4.23 -13.47
CA ILE A 153 12.13 -4.26 -12.00
C ILE A 153 11.04 -5.10 -11.34
N LEU A 154 9.76 -4.81 -11.64
CA LEU A 154 8.62 -5.43 -10.96
C LEU A 154 8.55 -6.95 -11.20
N ALA A 155 9.19 -7.47 -12.26
CA ALA A 155 9.33 -8.89 -12.50
C ALA A 155 10.40 -9.59 -11.63
N ARG A 156 11.27 -8.83 -10.93
CA ARG A 156 12.45 -9.32 -10.20
C ARG A 156 12.44 -8.98 -8.72
N VAL A 157 11.35 -8.39 -8.23
CA VAL A 157 11.21 -7.95 -6.85
C VAL A 157 10.03 -8.63 -6.16
N SER A 158 10.15 -8.75 -4.85
CA SER A 158 9.12 -9.31 -3.98
C SER A 158 9.28 -8.72 -2.57
N THR A 159 8.43 -9.11 -1.63
CA THR A 159 8.62 -8.76 -0.21
C THR A 159 10.00 -9.18 0.31
N ARG A 160 10.57 -10.27 -0.21
CA ARG A 160 11.92 -10.74 0.18
C ARG A 160 13.04 -9.82 -0.29
N THR A 161 12.87 -9.12 -1.42
CA THR A 161 13.88 -8.15 -1.88
C THR A 161 13.81 -6.86 -1.08
N ILE A 162 12.62 -6.47 -0.61
CA ILE A 162 12.44 -5.25 0.19
C ILE A 162 13.36 -5.25 1.41
N SER A 163 13.50 -6.35 2.14
CA SER A 163 14.39 -6.40 3.30
C SER A 163 15.88 -6.21 2.95
N ARG A 164 16.29 -6.54 1.71
CA ARG A 164 17.66 -6.31 1.21
C ARG A 164 17.87 -4.89 0.70
N ASP A 165 16.80 -4.27 0.23
CA ASP A 165 16.76 -2.91 -0.33
C ASP A 165 16.31 -1.86 0.70
N SER A 166 16.25 -2.25 1.98
CA SER A 166 15.85 -1.37 3.07
C SER A 166 16.61 -1.71 4.36
N LEU A 167 16.67 -0.74 5.27
CA LEU A 167 17.25 -0.88 6.60
C LEU A 167 16.18 -0.70 7.69
N LEU A 168 16.42 -1.27 8.87
CA LEU A 168 15.59 -1.02 10.05
C LEU A 168 15.83 0.41 10.53
N ILE A 169 14.76 1.10 10.90
CA ILE A 169 14.82 2.48 11.40
C ILE A 169 14.46 2.55 12.89
N ASP A 170 14.68 3.72 13.48
CA ASP A 170 14.28 3.98 14.85
C ASP A 170 12.74 4.05 15.00
N ILE A 171 12.24 3.84 16.22
CA ILE A 171 10.82 4.00 16.57
C ILE A 171 10.64 5.34 17.28
N SER A 172 10.53 6.38 16.47
CA SER A 172 10.23 7.73 16.90
C SER A 172 9.44 8.46 15.81
N ARG A 173 8.79 9.57 16.17
CA ARG A 173 8.02 10.37 15.21
C ARG A 173 8.86 10.99 14.09
N ASN A 174 10.16 11.12 14.31
CA ASN A 174 11.10 11.65 13.32
C ASN A 174 11.53 10.60 12.30
N SER A 175 11.42 9.32 12.65
CA SER A 175 11.82 8.18 11.81
C SER A 175 10.61 7.50 11.16
N LEU A 176 9.51 7.33 11.91
CA LEU A 176 8.23 6.82 11.42
C LEU A 176 7.45 7.92 10.68
N ILE A 177 7.96 8.31 9.52
CA ILE A 177 7.34 9.30 8.65
C ILE A 177 6.65 8.63 7.44
N PRO A 178 5.73 9.32 6.76
CA PRO A 178 5.17 8.81 5.51
C PRO A 178 6.25 8.34 4.53
N GLY A 179 6.02 7.22 3.84
CA GLY A 179 6.99 6.55 2.98
C GLY A 179 7.79 5.43 3.67
N THR A 180 7.80 5.38 5.01
CA THR A 180 8.32 4.25 5.78
C THR A 180 7.55 2.97 5.44
N LEU A 181 8.24 1.84 5.33
CA LEU A 181 7.65 0.54 5.06
C LEU A 181 7.43 -0.21 6.38
N LEU A 182 6.25 -0.79 6.58
CA LEU A 182 6.05 -1.86 7.55
C LEU A 182 6.10 -3.19 6.79
N VAL A 183 7.17 -3.94 7.03
CA VAL A 183 7.44 -5.22 6.36
C VAL A 183 7.07 -6.35 7.32
N ALA A 184 6.17 -7.23 6.88
CA ALA A 184 5.91 -8.47 7.59
C ALA A 184 7.12 -9.41 7.45
N ASP A 185 7.22 -10.38 8.35
CA ASP A 185 8.31 -11.34 8.26
C ASP A 185 8.32 -12.15 6.96
N SER A 186 9.46 -12.79 6.71
CA SER A 186 9.69 -13.58 5.50
C SER A 186 8.71 -14.75 5.28
N LYS A 187 7.97 -15.19 6.31
CA LYS A 187 6.94 -16.24 6.18
C LYS A 187 5.61 -15.67 5.70
N ARG A 188 5.25 -14.45 6.13
CA ARG A 188 4.00 -13.80 5.71
C ARG A 188 4.11 -13.16 4.33
N GLY A 189 5.22 -12.47 4.06
CA GLY A 189 5.48 -11.87 2.75
C GLY A 189 4.56 -10.69 2.39
N HIS A 190 4.29 -9.77 3.32
CA HIS A 190 3.47 -8.58 3.07
C HIS A 190 4.21 -7.26 3.41
N VAL A 191 3.85 -6.16 2.75
CA VAL A 191 4.41 -4.82 3.01
C VAL A 191 3.30 -3.77 2.96
N MET A 192 3.37 -2.83 3.88
CA MET A 192 2.54 -1.61 3.85
C MET A 192 3.43 -0.37 3.84
N ILE A 193 2.96 0.70 3.21
CA ILE A 193 3.62 2.01 3.20
C ILE A 193 2.91 2.88 4.23
N LEU A 194 3.63 3.44 5.20
CA LEU A 194 3.08 4.43 6.11
C LEU A 194 2.70 5.67 5.31
N LYS A 195 1.43 6.05 5.34
CA LYS A 195 0.90 7.26 4.68
C LYS A 195 0.80 8.42 5.66
N GLU A 196 0.42 8.13 6.91
CA GLU A 196 0.33 9.14 7.97
C GLU A 196 0.57 8.50 9.34
N LEU A 197 1.16 9.26 10.27
CA LEU A 197 1.24 8.89 11.68
C LEU A 197 0.49 9.93 12.54
N LYS A 198 -0.72 9.56 12.98
CA LYS A 198 -1.59 10.42 13.77
C LYS A 198 -0.97 10.76 15.12
N ARG A 199 -1.38 11.86 15.74
CA ARG A 199 -0.88 12.31 17.05
C ARG A 199 -0.98 11.23 18.13
N SER A 200 -1.91 10.30 17.99
CA SER A 200 -2.07 9.15 18.87
C SER A 200 -1.12 7.99 18.65
N GLY A 201 -0.17 8.13 17.73
CA GLY A 201 0.68 7.04 17.28
C GLY A 201 -0.05 6.03 16.40
N ALA A 202 -1.34 6.19 16.14
CA ALA A 202 -2.06 5.34 15.20
C ALA A 202 -1.61 5.64 13.75
N PRO A 203 -1.33 4.60 12.94
CA PRO A 203 -0.91 4.77 11.57
C PRO A 203 -2.12 4.89 10.63
N ILE A 204 -1.91 5.54 9.49
CA ILE A 204 -2.65 5.22 8.27
C ILE A 204 -1.63 4.59 7.34
N PHE A 205 -1.87 3.34 6.97
CA PHE A 205 -1.07 2.63 5.98
C PHE A 205 -1.76 2.62 4.64
N ILE A 206 -0.97 2.52 3.58
CA ILE A 206 -1.46 2.30 2.21
C ILE A 206 -0.73 1.09 1.59
N TYR A 207 -1.48 0.20 0.93
CA TYR A 207 -0.95 -1.04 0.38
C TYR A 207 -1.81 -1.59 -0.76
N SER A 208 -1.24 -2.53 -1.53
CA SER A 208 -1.99 -3.40 -2.43
C SER A 208 -2.02 -4.82 -1.87
N THR A 209 -2.86 -5.68 -2.44
CA THR A 209 -3.12 -7.04 -1.95
C THR A 209 -2.59 -8.12 -2.91
N LEU A 210 -2.80 -9.39 -2.53
CA LEU A 210 -2.58 -10.56 -3.37
C LEU A 210 -3.92 -11.26 -3.62
N PRO A 211 -4.38 -11.51 -4.86
CA PRO A 211 -3.70 -11.30 -6.14
C PRO A 211 -3.39 -9.83 -6.42
N ALA A 212 -2.38 -9.62 -7.28
CA ALA A 212 -2.01 -8.29 -7.74
C ALA A 212 -3.21 -7.63 -8.44
N SER A 213 -3.47 -6.38 -8.09
CA SER A 213 -4.64 -5.64 -8.56
C SER A 213 -4.28 -4.16 -8.76
N ASP A 214 -5.14 -3.43 -9.44
CA ASP A 214 -5.04 -1.97 -9.58
C ASP A 214 -5.72 -1.22 -8.43
N PHE A 215 -6.32 -1.93 -7.48
CA PHE A 215 -6.84 -1.38 -6.24
C PHE A 215 -5.74 -1.19 -5.20
N ILE A 216 -5.75 -0.02 -4.56
CA ILE A 216 -4.92 0.30 -3.41
C ILE A 216 -5.85 0.59 -2.23
N TYR A 217 -5.47 0.12 -1.04
CA TYR A 217 -6.27 0.17 0.17
C TYR A 217 -5.57 0.97 1.25
N GLU A 218 -6.36 1.50 2.19
CA GLU A 218 -5.88 2.11 3.42
C GLU A 218 -6.24 1.24 4.63
N SER A 219 -5.33 1.16 5.60
CA SER A 219 -5.57 0.55 6.92
C SER A 219 -5.32 1.60 7.99
N TYR A 220 -6.21 1.68 8.97
CA TYR A 220 -6.24 2.73 10.00
C TYR A 220 -5.74 2.26 11.37
N SER A 221 -5.34 0.99 11.46
CA SER A 221 -4.73 0.40 12.65
C SER A 221 -3.42 -0.32 12.33
N TYR A 222 -2.66 -0.59 13.39
CA TYR A 222 -1.60 -1.58 13.31
C TYR A 222 -2.20 -2.98 13.14
N PRO A 223 -1.55 -3.86 12.36
CA PRO A 223 -1.93 -5.25 12.29
C PRO A 223 -1.65 -5.94 13.63
N THR A 224 -2.11 -7.18 13.83
CA THR A 224 -1.70 -7.94 15.01
C THR A 224 -0.27 -8.43 14.86
N PRO A 225 0.52 -8.54 15.95
CA PRO A 225 1.86 -9.09 15.88
C PRO A 225 1.90 -10.51 15.29
N GLU A 226 0.92 -11.35 15.61
CA GLU A 226 0.83 -12.73 15.10
C GLU A 226 0.61 -12.76 13.58
N ALA A 227 -0.07 -11.76 13.02
CA ALA A 227 -0.28 -11.66 11.59
C ALA A 227 0.98 -11.23 10.82
N TYR A 228 1.91 -10.53 11.48
CA TYR A 228 3.10 -9.94 10.87
C TYR A 228 4.41 -10.65 11.21
N PHE A 229 4.46 -11.36 12.33
CA PHE A 229 5.64 -12.07 12.83
C PHE A 229 5.32 -13.55 13.08
N LEU A 230 4.81 -14.23 12.05
CA LEU A 230 4.45 -15.67 12.06
C LEU A 230 5.61 -16.60 12.46
N SER A 231 6.84 -16.16 12.26
CA SER A 231 8.05 -16.88 12.66
C SER A 231 8.32 -16.83 14.16
N GLY A 232 7.67 -15.94 14.91
CA GLY A 232 7.96 -15.66 16.32
C GLY A 232 9.33 -15.01 16.54
N LYS A 233 9.96 -14.51 15.47
CA LYS A 233 11.30 -13.92 15.50
C LYS A 233 11.22 -12.40 15.45
N ASN A 234 12.14 -11.75 16.15
CA ASN A 234 12.27 -10.29 16.15
C ASN A 234 12.64 -9.75 14.74
N PRO A 235 12.47 -8.43 14.50
CA PRO A 235 12.70 -7.81 13.19
C PRO A 235 14.07 -8.06 12.53
N SER A 236 15.17 -8.17 13.29
CA SER A 236 16.51 -8.38 12.70
C SER A 236 16.65 -9.78 12.08
N VAL A 237 16.10 -10.80 12.73
CA VAL A 237 16.16 -12.18 12.23
C VAL A 237 15.03 -12.46 11.24
N SER A 238 13.83 -11.95 11.50
CA SER A 238 12.64 -12.20 10.67
C SER A 238 12.65 -11.43 9.35
N GLN A 239 13.50 -10.40 9.25
CA GLN A 239 13.59 -9.43 8.16
C GLN A 239 12.36 -8.51 8.04
N GLY A 240 11.46 -8.54 9.03
CA GLY A 240 10.30 -7.65 9.13
C GLY A 240 10.62 -6.32 9.83
N GLY A 241 9.57 -5.63 10.28
CA GLY A 241 9.64 -4.38 11.05
C GLY A 241 9.44 -3.11 10.21
N PHE A 242 9.61 -1.95 10.84
CA PHE A 242 9.61 -0.65 10.17
C PHE A 242 10.94 -0.38 9.50
N ARG A 243 10.90 -0.02 8.21
CA ARG A 243 12.08 0.07 7.35
C ARG A 243 12.01 1.27 6.43
N ARG A 244 13.18 1.74 6.01
CA ARG A 244 13.33 2.76 4.95
C ARG A 244 14.13 2.16 3.80
N PHE A 245 13.74 2.46 2.56
CA PHE A 245 14.54 2.10 1.39
C PHE A 245 15.98 2.62 1.54
N LEU A 246 16.96 1.82 1.14
CA LEU A 246 18.34 2.27 1.03
C LEU A 246 18.45 3.32 -0.08
N TRP A 247 19.30 4.30 0.14
CA TRP A 247 19.76 5.22 -0.89
C TRP A 247 20.78 4.52 -1.80
N PRO A 248 20.92 4.99 -3.05
CA PRO A 248 21.92 4.47 -3.98
C PRO A 248 23.35 4.44 -3.42
N SER A 249 23.74 5.47 -2.66
CA SER A 249 25.04 5.53 -1.99
C SER A 249 25.20 4.43 -0.94
N GLU A 250 24.16 4.14 -0.16
CA GLU A 250 24.13 3.06 0.84
C GLU A 250 24.21 1.67 0.18
N HIS A 251 23.54 1.47 -0.96
CA HIS A 251 23.68 0.26 -1.77
C HIS A 251 25.13 0.01 -2.19
N ARG A 252 25.79 1.05 -2.72
CA ARG A 252 27.20 0.99 -3.14
C ARG A 252 28.14 0.72 -1.98
N ALA A 253 27.95 1.41 -0.84
CA ALA A 253 28.76 1.18 0.36
C ALA A 253 28.67 -0.27 0.84
N ARG A 254 27.47 -0.85 0.88
CA ARG A 254 27.25 -2.25 1.29
C ARG A 254 27.92 -3.28 0.37
N ILE A 255 28.08 -2.98 -0.92
CA ILE A 255 28.75 -3.89 -1.88
C ILE A 255 30.26 -3.78 -1.77
N THR A 256 30.77 -2.55 -1.67
CA THR A 256 32.21 -2.30 -1.61
C THR A 256 32.84 -2.68 -0.26
N GLN A 257 32.03 -3.12 0.72
CA GLN A 257 32.44 -3.37 2.11
C GLN A 257 33.19 -2.19 2.75
N ARG A 258 33.06 -0.99 2.19
CA ARG A 258 33.58 0.23 2.81
C ARG A 258 32.79 0.51 4.08
N ALA A 259 33.43 1.13 5.07
CA ALA A 259 32.79 1.52 6.32
C ALA A 259 31.42 2.14 6.05
N PRO A 260 30.37 1.78 6.82
CA PRO A 260 29.02 2.21 6.53
C PRO A 260 29.00 3.73 6.41
N LEU A 261 28.45 4.23 5.28
CA LEU A 261 28.14 5.64 5.16
C LEU A 261 27.31 6.03 6.39
N LYS A 262 27.77 7.05 7.12
CA LYS A 262 27.01 7.60 8.24
C LYS A 262 25.80 8.35 7.69
N THR A 263 24.74 7.61 7.39
CA THR A 263 23.43 8.20 7.11
C THR A 263 23.05 9.02 8.33
N PRO A 264 22.80 10.34 8.20
CA PRO A 264 22.51 11.15 9.37
C PRO A 264 21.16 10.75 9.98
N ALA A 265 21.04 10.95 11.30
CA ALA A 265 19.74 10.92 11.96
C ALA A 265 18.75 11.88 11.24
N PRO A 266 17.44 11.56 11.23
CA PRO A 266 16.80 10.41 11.87
C PRO A 266 16.78 9.13 11.01
N PHE A 267 17.32 9.14 9.79
CA PHE A 267 17.15 8.07 8.81
C PHE A 267 18.23 6.98 8.80
N GLN A 268 19.04 6.96 9.86
CA GLN A 268 20.08 5.97 10.09
C GLN A 268 19.50 4.60 10.47
N GLU A 269 20.31 3.56 10.28
CA GLU A 269 19.96 2.22 10.76
C GLU A 269 19.83 2.19 12.30
N SER A 270 18.77 1.57 12.80
CA SER A 270 18.54 1.37 14.23
C SER A 270 17.96 -0.01 14.50
N LEU A 271 18.49 -0.67 15.53
CA LEU A 271 18.07 -1.99 15.97
C LEU A 271 17.09 -1.95 17.15
N ILE A 272 16.61 -0.77 17.58
CA ILE A 272 15.72 -0.63 18.74
C ILE A 272 14.46 -1.50 18.64
N GLN A 273 13.97 -1.72 17.41
CA GLN A 273 12.82 -2.57 17.14
C GLN A 273 13.04 -4.04 17.50
N THR A 274 14.30 -4.48 17.56
CA THR A 274 14.67 -5.87 17.83
C THR A 274 14.57 -6.23 19.31
N GLU A 275 14.47 -5.21 20.16
CA GLU A 275 14.38 -5.29 21.62
C GLU A 275 12.92 -5.23 22.11
N LEU A 276 11.97 -4.90 21.24
CA LEU A 276 10.56 -4.81 21.61
C LEU A 276 9.96 -6.19 21.89
N ASN A 277 9.03 -6.24 22.84
CA ASN A 277 8.31 -7.46 23.17
C ASN A 277 7.40 -7.85 21.99
N LEU A 278 7.67 -8.97 21.33
CA LEU A 278 7.02 -9.33 20.07
C LEU A 278 5.49 -9.45 20.17
N PRO A 279 4.90 -10.17 21.16
CA PRO A 279 3.47 -10.13 21.44
C PRO A 279 2.85 -8.74 21.65
N LEU A 280 3.63 -7.75 22.08
CA LEU A 280 3.17 -6.38 22.35
C LEU A 280 3.78 -5.37 21.35
N PHE A 281 4.34 -5.86 20.24
CA PHE A 281 5.23 -5.07 19.39
C PHE A 281 4.59 -3.75 18.94
N PHE A 282 3.36 -3.83 18.42
CA PHE A 282 2.66 -2.65 17.90
C PHE A 282 2.14 -1.74 19.02
N ASP A 283 1.79 -2.28 20.19
CA ASP A 283 1.41 -1.48 21.36
C ASP A 283 2.62 -0.67 21.88
N GLU A 284 3.79 -1.31 21.95
CA GLU A 284 5.04 -0.65 22.34
C GLU A 284 5.47 0.40 21.31
N VAL A 285 5.33 0.10 20.01
CA VAL A 285 5.56 1.08 18.94
C VAL A 285 4.64 2.28 19.12
N GLN A 286 3.33 2.06 19.23
CA GLN A 286 2.35 3.13 19.38
C GLN A 286 2.67 3.99 20.60
N LYS A 287 2.98 3.36 21.75
CA LYS A 287 3.35 4.06 22.99
C LYS A 287 4.58 4.95 22.82
N LYS A 288 5.59 4.51 22.05
CA LYS A 288 6.82 5.29 21.80
C LYS A 288 6.59 6.53 20.92
N VAL A 289 5.58 6.52 20.04
CA VAL A 289 5.27 7.65 19.15
C VAL A 289 4.02 8.44 19.53
N LEU A 290 3.41 8.09 20.66
CA LEU A 290 2.23 8.71 21.21
C LEU A 290 2.50 10.16 21.64
N VAL A 291 1.67 11.09 21.16
CA VAL A 291 1.62 12.48 21.62
C VAL A 291 0.33 12.75 22.40
N ALA A 292 -0.80 12.19 21.96
CA ALA A 292 -2.10 12.32 22.63
C ALA A 292 -2.93 11.05 22.43
N PRO A 293 -3.51 10.43 23.48
CA PRO A 293 -4.24 9.17 23.34
C PRO A 293 -5.45 9.30 22.40
N LEU A 294 -5.80 8.20 21.72
CA LEU A 294 -7.09 8.10 21.04
C LEU A 294 -8.21 8.10 22.08
N SER A 295 -9.28 8.84 21.80
CA SER A 295 -10.56 8.65 22.46
C SER A 295 -11.15 7.28 22.13
N GLU A 296 -12.07 6.78 22.96
CA GLU A 296 -12.78 5.52 22.68
C GLU A 296 -13.60 5.61 21.39
N ASN A 297 -14.09 6.80 21.03
CA ASN A 297 -14.77 7.03 19.76
C ASN A 297 -13.84 6.80 18.56
N GLU A 298 -12.64 7.39 18.57
CA GLU A 298 -11.70 7.21 17.45
C GLU A 298 -11.22 5.76 17.32
N LYS A 299 -10.99 5.07 18.45
CA LYS A 299 -10.65 3.63 18.42
C LYS A 299 -11.77 2.81 17.79
N PHE A 300 -13.02 3.12 18.16
CA PHE A 300 -14.20 2.45 17.64
C PHE A 300 -14.40 2.72 16.14
N GLU A 301 -14.22 3.97 15.72
CA GLU A 301 -14.29 4.37 14.30
C GLU A 301 -13.22 3.67 13.45
N TYR A 302 -11.98 3.52 13.94
CA TYR A 302 -10.95 2.80 13.17
C TYR A 302 -11.27 1.32 13.00
N LEU A 303 -11.87 0.68 14.02
CA LEU A 303 -12.34 -0.70 13.89
C LEU A 303 -13.44 -0.82 12.84
N LEU A 304 -14.34 0.16 12.76
CA LEU A 304 -15.38 0.22 11.73
C LEU A 304 -14.81 0.45 10.34
N ASP A 305 -13.89 1.42 10.19
CA ASP A 305 -13.22 1.74 8.94
C ASP A 305 -12.43 0.53 8.42
N ASP A 306 -11.64 -0.13 9.27
CA ASP A 306 -10.87 -1.32 8.90
C ASP A 306 -11.79 -2.50 8.54
N LEU A 307 -12.89 -2.70 9.29
CA LEU A 307 -13.84 -3.77 8.98
C LEU A 307 -14.52 -3.52 7.62
N CYS A 308 -14.99 -2.29 7.36
CA CYS A 308 -15.53 -1.89 6.07
C CYS A 308 -14.50 -2.14 4.96
N MET A 309 -13.24 -1.77 5.22
CA MET A 309 -12.18 -1.93 4.26
C MET A 309 -11.98 -3.42 3.91
N LYS A 310 -11.86 -4.29 4.93
CA LYS A 310 -11.69 -5.73 4.72
C LYS A 310 -12.80 -6.36 3.90
N MET A 311 -14.03 -5.84 3.99
CA MET A 311 -15.15 -6.30 3.13
C MET A 311 -14.94 -5.92 1.65
N HIS A 312 -14.50 -4.70 1.36
CA HIS A 312 -14.19 -4.28 -0.01
C HIS A 312 -12.97 -5.01 -0.59
N GLU A 313 -11.93 -5.26 0.21
CA GLU A 313 -10.81 -6.12 -0.20
C GLU A 313 -11.30 -7.52 -0.61
N ARG A 314 -12.17 -8.11 0.22
CA ARG A 314 -12.75 -9.43 -0.05
C ARG A 314 -13.51 -9.45 -1.37
N MET A 315 -14.32 -8.42 -1.64
CA MET A 315 -15.02 -8.27 -2.92
C MET A 315 -14.05 -8.34 -4.10
N ASN A 316 -12.98 -7.56 -4.06
CA ASN A 316 -12.03 -7.50 -5.17
C ASN A 316 -11.37 -8.86 -5.42
N VAL A 317 -11.04 -9.61 -4.37
CA VAL A 317 -10.49 -10.97 -4.53
C VAL A 317 -11.50 -11.96 -5.09
N ILE A 318 -12.78 -11.83 -4.74
CA ILE A 318 -13.83 -12.69 -5.32
C ILE A 318 -13.98 -12.41 -6.81
N ILE A 319 -13.96 -11.14 -7.21
CA ILE A 319 -14.01 -10.73 -8.62
C ILE A 319 -12.77 -11.26 -9.35
N ASP A 320 -11.57 -11.10 -8.80
CA ASP A 320 -10.33 -11.58 -9.40
C ASP A 320 -10.32 -13.11 -9.53
N ALA A 321 -10.87 -13.84 -8.56
CA ALA A 321 -11.02 -15.29 -8.61
C ALA A 321 -11.97 -15.73 -9.74
N ALA A 322 -13.10 -15.05 -9.91
CA ALA A 322 -14.07 -15.35 -10.97
C ALA A 322 -13.46 -15.13 -12.36
N LEU A 323 -12.77 -13.99 -12.55
CA LEU A 323 -12.05 -13.69 -13.79
C LEU A 323 -10.95 -14.72 -14.07
N ALA A 324 -10.23 -15.16 -13.04
CA ALA A 324 -9.19 -16.18 -13.20
C ALA A 324 -9.79 -17.54 -13.62
N LEU A 325 -10.92 -17.98 -13.04
CA LEU A 325 -11.60 -19.21 -13.43
C LEU A 325 -12.09 -19.17 -14.88
N GLU A 326 -12.65 -18.03 -15.31
CA GLU A 326 -13.10 -17.82 -16.68
C GLU A 326 -11.93 -17.95 -17.67
N ASN A 327 -10.81 -17.27 -17.38
CA ASN A 327 -9.60 -17.35 -18.20
C ASN A 327 -9.02 -18.77 -18.28
N LYS A 328 -9.21 -19.58 -17.24
CA LYS A 328 -8.80 -21.00 -17.22
C LYS A 328 -9.79 -21.94 -17.91
N LYS A 329 -10.89 -21.42 -18.47
CA LYS A 329 -11.94 -22.22 -19.16
C LYS A 329 -12.43 -23.39 -18.30
N GLY A 330 -12.60 -23.15 -16.99
CA GLY A 330 -13.07 -24.16 -16.03
C GLY A 330 -12.02 -25.18 -15.57
N LYS A 331 -10.75 -25.05 -15.97
CA LYS A 331 -9.67 -25.86 -15.37
C LYS A 331 -9.47 -25.50 -13.91
N ARG A 332 -9.11 -26.48 -13.09
CA ARG A 332 -8.80 -26.29 -11.67
C ARG A 332 -7.58 -25.38 -11.48
N PHE A 333 -7.60 -24.63 -10.39
CA PHE A 333 -6.44 -23.91 -9.88
C PHE A 333 -5.37 -24.89 -9.40
N THR A 334 -4.11 -24.47 -9.54
CA THR A 334 -3.01 -25.05 -8.76
C THR A 334 -3.21 -24.73 -7.28
N GLU A 335 -2.46 -25.38 -6.39
CA GLU A 335 -2.50 -25.07 -4.96
C GLU A 335 -2.19 -23.60 -4.67
N ALA A 336 -1.13 -23.06 -5.28
CA ALA A 336 -0.76 -21.66 -5.12
C ALA A 336 -1.84 -20.68 -5.62
N GLU A 337 -2.51 -21.00 -6.74
CA GLU A 337 -3.62 -20.19 -7.24
C GLU A 337 -4.86 -20.33 -6.35
N PHE A 338 -5.14 -21.52 -5.84
CA PHE A 338 -6.24 -21.75 -4.92
C PHE A 338 -6.05 -20.91 -3.65
N ASP A 339 -4.86 -20.92 -3.07
CA ASP A 339 -4.51 -20.10 -1.90
C ASP A 339 -4.60 -18.61 -2.20
N LEU A 340 -4.23 -18.20 -3.42
CA LEU A 340 -4.29 -16.81 -3.86
C LEU A 340 -5.72 -16.30 -3.98
N TYR A 341 -6.62 -17.10 -4.54
CA TYR A 341 -8.00 -16.73 -4.86
C TYR A 341 -9.02 -17.11 -3.77
N SER A 342 -8.62 -17.95 -2.82
CA SER A 342 -9.37 -18.22 -1.59
C SER A 342 -9.46 -16.97 -0.72
N THR A 343 -10.59 -16.81 -0.03
CA THR A 343 -10.75 -15.76 0.98
C THR A 343 -10.57 -16.27 2.39
N TYR A 344 -10.16 -17.53 2.62
CA TYR A 344 -10.13 -18.15 3.96
C TYR A 344 -9.45 -17.27 5.01
N ARG A 345 -8.25 -16.76 4.72
CA ARG A 345 -7.53 -15.91 5.68
C ARG A 345 -8.19 -14.54 5.86
N ARG A 346 -8.74 -13.96 4.79
CA ARG A 346 -9.46 -12.68 4.85
C ARG A 346 -10.72 -12.81 5.68
N ASP A 347 -11.44 -13.92 5.51
CA ASP A 347 -12.67 -14.22 6.24
C ASP A 347 -12.38 -14.40 7.73
N PHE A 348 -11.23 -15.03 8.07
CA PHE A 348 -10.73 -15.09 9.45
C PHE A 348 -10.40 -13.70 10.02
N ASP A 349 -9.69 -12.86 9.25
CA ASP A 349 -9.34 -11.50 9.68
C ASP A 349 -10.62 -10.65 9.87
N ILE A 350 -11.59 -10.71 8.94
CA ILE A 350 -12.90 -10.05 9.04
C ILE A 350 -13.65 -10.49 10.31
N MET A 351 -13.71 -11.80 10.58
CA MET A 351 -14.34 -12.32 11.78
C MET A 351 -13.67 -11.78 13.06
N THR A 352 -12.34 -11.67 13.05
CA THR A 352 -11.57 -11.08 14.16
C THR A 352 -11.95 -9.62 14.40
N TYR A 353 -12.11 -8.82 13.34
CA TYR A 353 -12.59 -7.43 13.45
C TYR A 353 -14.03 -7.34 13.97
N ILE A 354 -14.94 -8.22 13.50
CA ILE A 354 -16.31 -8.29 14.02
C ILE A 354 -16.31 -8.56 15.52
N GLN A 355 -15.54 -9.56 15.97
CA GLN A 355 -15.46 -9.93 17.38
C GLN A 355 -14.88 -8.80 18.24
N ARG A 356 -13.83 -8.12 17.77
CA ARG A 356 -13.24 -6.97 18.44
C ARG A 356 -14.22 -5.81 18.54
N LEU A 357 -14.90 -5.48 17.45
CA LEU A 357 -15.92 -4.42 17.42
C LEU A 357 -17.04 -4.71 18.43
N ASP A 358 -17.55 -5.94 18.44
CA ASP A 358 -18.60 -6.38 19.37
C ASP A 358 -18.14 -6.31 20.82
N GLN A 359 -16.91 -6.73 21.10
CA GLN A 359 -16.32 -6.67 22.43
C GLN A 359 -16.13 -5.22 22.90
N THR A 360 -15.53 -4.38 22.06
CA THR A 360 -15.32 -2.95 22.36
C THR A 360 -16.65 -2.27 22.66
N TYR A 361 -17.70 -2.53 21.86
CA TYR A 361 -19.02 -1.98 22.13
C TYR A 361 -19.57 -2.44 23.49
N ARG A 362 -19.57 -3.75 23.77
CA ARG A 362 -20.07 -4.28 25.05
C ARG A 362 -19.37 -3.66 26.27
N GLU A 363 -18.04 -3.56 26.21
CA GLU A 363 -17.22 -3.11 27.33
C GLU A 363 -17.18 -1.59 27.47
N LYS A 364 -17.29 -0.85 26.37
CA LYS A 364 -17.01 0.60 26.33
C LYS A 364 -18.19 1.45 25.85
N ARG A 365 -19.39 0.89 25.63
CA ARG A 365 -20.57 1.62 25.11
C ARG A 365 -20.84 2.95 25.81
N TYR A 366 -20.65 3.04 27.12
CA TYR A 366 -20.92 4.24 27.92
C TYR A 366 -19.89 5.36 27.72
N LEU A 367 -18.74 5.05 27.10
CA LEU A 367 -17.70 6.00 26.71
C LEU A 367 -17.82 6.43 25.24
N LEU A 368 -18.68 5.76 24.46
CA LEU A 368 -18.94 6.09 23.07
C LEU A 368 -19.96 7.22 22.96
N SER A 369 -19.77 8.07 21.96
CA SER A 369 -20.73 9.11 21.59
C SER A 369 -22.08 8.50 21.18
N PRO A 370 -23.19 9.24 21.30
CA PRO A 370 -24.48 8.79 20.81
C PRO A 370 -24.45 8.35 19.34
N ASN A 371 -23.69 9.05 18.50
CA ASN A 371 -23.52 8.70 17.09
C ASN A 371 -22.90 7.30 16.90
N ASN A 372 -21.78 7.02 17.57
CA ASN A 372 -21.13 5.71 17.47
C ASN A 372 -21.95 4.59 18.09
N GLN A 373 -22.76 4.91 19.10
CA GLN A 373 -23.75 3.98 19.62
C GLN A 373 -24.82 3.64 18.59
N THR A 374 -25.38 4.65 17.90
CA THR A 374 -26.36 4.46 16.83
C THR A 374 -25.78 3.65 15.67
N ILE A 375 -24.56 3.95 15.23
CA ILE A 375 -23.89 3.19 14.16
C ILE A 375 -23.80 1.71 14.53
N TYR A 376 -23.38 1.39 15.76
CA TYR A 376 -23.33 -0.02 16.17
C TYR A 376 -24.71 -0.68 16.21
N GLN A 377 -25.74 0.04 16.66
CA GLN A 377 -27.11 -0.50 16.68
C GLN A 377 -27.62 -0.80 15.26
N GLN A 378 -27.28 0.02 14.26
CA GLN A 378 -27.58 -0.26 12.85
C GLN A 378 -26.91 -1.56 12.36
N LEU A 379 -25.68 -1.86 12.82
CA LEU A 379 -25.01 -3.12 12.50
C LEU A 379 -25.71 -4.36 13.08
N LEU A 380 -26.55 -4.19 14.10
CA LEU A 380 -27.34 -5.29 14.68
C LEU A 380 -28.64 -5.54 13.92
N THR A 381 -29.25 -4.50 13.31
CA THR A 381 -30.61 -4.58 12.80
C THR A 381 -30.73 -4.89 11.31
N ALA A 382 -29.63 -4.95 10.54
CA ALA A 382 -29.54 -5.52 9.18
C ALA A 382 -30.66 -5.13 8.17
N THR A 383 -31.31 -3.97 8.31
CA THR A 383 -32.62 -3.72 7.64
C THR A 383 -32.73 -2.45 6.78
N SER A 384 -31.73 -1.55 6.70
CA SER A 384 -31.85 -0.35 5.85
C SER A 384 -30.54 0.10 5.23
N LEU A 385 -30.51 0.20 3.89
CA LEU A 385 -29.36 0.67 3.09
C LEU A 385 -29.11 2.19 3.18
N ASN A 386 -30.07 2.98 3.67
CA ASN A 386 -30.04 4.44 3.53
C ASN A 386 -29.19 5.16 4.59
N ASP A 387 -28.86 4.50 5.71
CA ASP A 387 -28.12 5.09 6.84
C ASP A 387 -26.93 4.22 7.28
N ASP A 388 -26.48 3.31 6.41
CA ASP A 388 -25.38 2.41 6.75
C ASP A 388 -24.03 3.12 6.75
N PHE A 389 -23.23 2.79 7.75
CA PHE A 389 -21.83 3.22 7.85
C PHE A 389 -21.00 2.82 6.63
N CYS A 390 -21.26 1.63 6.08
CA CYS A 390 -20.51 1.06 4.97
C CYS A 390 -21.42 0.17 4.12
N LEU A 391 -21.39 0.45 2.82
CA LEU A 391 -22.13 -0.28 1.79
C LEU A 391 -21.13 -0.97 0.87
N VAL A 392 -21.25 -2.29 0.77
CA VAL A 392 -20.34 -3.11 -0.01
C VAL A 392 -21.07 -3.57 -1.26
N PRO A 393 -20.76 -3.02 -2.44
CA PRO A 393 -21.28 -3.59 -3.68
C PRO A 393 -20.63 -4.96 -3.83
N TRP A 394 -21.32 -5.93 -4.40
CA TRP A 394 -20.65 -7.20 -4.72
C TRP A 394 -21.13 -7.83 -6.02
N ALA A 395 -22.30 -7.51 -6.52
CA ALA A 395 -22.72 -7.86 -7.87
C ALA A 395 -23.56 -6.73 -8.49
N ASP A 396 -23.92 -6.87 -9.76
CA ASP A 396 -24.75 -5.88 -10.47
C ASP A 396 -26.04 -5.63 -9.68
N ASN A 397 -26.25 -4.37 -9.30
CA ASN A 397 -27.38 -3.92 -8.47
C ASN A 397 -27.50 -4.63 -7.10
N LYS A 398 -26.43 -5.27 -6.63
CA LYS A 398 -26.35 -5.90 -5.31
C LYS A 398 -25.40 -5.10 -4.42
N LEU A 399 -26.01 -4.40 -3.47
CA LEU A 399 -25.35 -3.61 -2.44
C LEU A 399 -25.78 -4.17 -1.09
N GLU A 400 -24.82 -4.42 -0.20
CA GLU A 400 -25.12 -4.86 1.15
C GLU A 400 -24.55 -3.95 2.22
N SER A 401 -25.38 -3.71 3.23
CA SER A 401 -24.99 -3.10 4.50
C SER A 401 -23.90 -3.91 5.18
N LEU A 402 -23.01 -3.23 5.91
CA LEU A 402 -22.06 -3.91 6.79
C LEU A 402 -22.75 -4.76 7.86
N GLY A 403 -23.93 -4.35 8.35
CA GLY A 403 -24.74 -5.13 9.30
C GLY A 403 -25.21 -6.48 8.76
N SER A 404 -25.77 -6.51 7.54
CA SER A 404 -26.15 -7.75 6.82
C SER A 404 -24.94 -8.67 6.63
N LEU A 405 -23.81 -8.13 6.16
CA LEU A 405 -22.60 -8.91 5.97
C LEU A 405 -22.10 -9.49 7.30
N ARG A 406 -22.06 -8.69 8.37
CA ARG A 406 -21.72 -9.15 9.73
C ARG A 406 -22.62 -10.32 10.14
N ALA A 407 -23.94 -10.20 9.97
CA ALA A 407 -24.88 -11.28 10.31
C ALA A 407 -24.60 -12.57 9.52
N LYS A 408 -24.28 -12.48 8.23
CA LYS A 408 -23.93 -13.64 7.39
C LYS A 408 -22.61 -14.30 7.81
N PHE A 409 -21.59 -13.50 8.17
CA PHE A 409 -20.34 -14.00 8.73
C PHE A 409 -20.59 -14.77 10.02
N LEU A 410 -21.33 -14.18 10.97
CA LEU A 410 -21.64 -14.82 12.25
C LEU A 410 -22.46 -16.10 12.09
N ALA A 411 -23.38 -16.12 11.12
CA ALA A 411 -24.17 -17.30 10.76
C ALA A 411 -23.39 -18.36 9.94
N LYS A 412 -22.10 -18.13 9.65
CA LYS A 412 -21.24 -19.02 8.83
C LYS A 412 -21.84 -19.33 7.45
N LYS A 413 -22.58 -18.39 6.87
CA LYS A 413 -23.18 -18.55 5.53
C LYS A 413 -22.19 -18.28 4.40
N ILE A 414 -21.10 -17.58 4.69
CA ILE A 414 -20.13 -17.11 3.70
C ILE A 414 -19.13 -18.21 3.35
N SER A 415 -19.00 -18.51 2.06
CA SER A 415 -17.96 -19.42 1.56
C SER A 415 -16.65 -18.70 1.24
N SER A 416 -15.56 -19.33 1.65
CA SER A 416 -14.19 -18.92 1.30
C SER A 416 -13.63 -19.60 0.05
N ASN A 417 -14.32 -20.63 -0.45
CA ASN A 417 -13.85 -21.47 -1.55
C ASN A 417 -13.93 -20.70 -2.89
N PRO A 418 -12.82 -20.57 -3.64
CA PRO A 418 -12.82 -19.85 -4.90
C PRO A 418 -13.65 -20.52 -6.01
N TYR A 419 -14.00 -21.81 -5.88
CA TYR A 419 -14.84 -22.53 -6.84
C TYR A 419 -16.35 -22.39 -6.60
N ASP A 420 -16.76 -21.87 -5.44
CA ASP A 420 -18.17 -21.65 -5.16
C ASP A 420 -18.71 -20.47 -5.99
N SER A 421 -20.03 -20.49 -6.23
CA SER A 421 -20.69 -19.41 -6.97
C SER A 421 -20.50 -18.07 -6.28
N PHE A 422 -20.54 -17.00 -7.07
CA PHE A 422 -20.41 -15.65 -6.55
C PHE A 422 -21.40 -15.39 -5.40
N ALA A 423 -22.67 -15.77 -5.58
CA ALA A 423 -23.73 -15.64 -4.59
C ALA A 423 -23.45 -16.43 -3.30
N LYS A 424 -23.01 -17.70 -3.40
CA LYS A 424 -22.65 -18.53 -2.24
C LYS A 424 -21.45 -17.96 -1.47
N ARG A 425 -20.49 -17.35 -2.16
CA ARG A 425 -19.38 -16.62 -1.53
C ARG A 425 -19.83 -15.37 -0.79
N TRP A 426 -21.07 -14.92 -0.95
CA TRP A 426 -21.71 -13.85 -0.18
C TRP A 426 -22.88 -14.34 0.68
N GLY A 427 -22.99 -15.65 0.90
CA GLY A 427 -23.98 -16.25 1.78
C GLY A 427 -25.42 -16.20 1.29
N GLU A 428 -25.60 -16.16 -0.04
CA GLU A 428 -26.88 -16.40 -0.71
C GLU A 428 -27.07 -17.89 -1.08
#